data_AF-A0A167FTE1-F1
#
_entry.id   AF-A0A167FTE1-F1
#
_cell.length_a   1.000
_cell.length_b   1.000
_cell.length_c   1.000
_cell.angle_alpha   90.00
_cell.angle_beta   90.00
_cell.angle_gamma   90.00
#
_symmetry.space_group_name_H-M   'P 1'
#
loop_
_entity.id
_entity.type
_entity.pdbx_description
1 polymer ?
#
loop_
_entity_poly.entity_id
_entity_poly.type
_entity_poly.pdbx_seq_one_letter_code
_entity_poly.pdbx_strand_id
1 'polypeptide(L)'
;MTYSTGPVLINLIVFYGFQISLFITLLYFLYELNRTGFSKLYDKSYELNSDFDKRFVSWSLTFIVIAILHFTDMPVNDAILDADMDQTLRRRLFYFLKMCFSFTSIVCIYVFHHLRGCPFSSTARNCIYVIIPTMTINFVELVSRGYLDVNSFIPIYRFIGIFHYVFLMVALNAFPIYRVLLLRKANRVKHKEQLKNSVL
;
A
#
# COMPACT_ATOMS: atom_id res chain seq x y z
N MET A 1 -33.98 9.59 -0.68
CA MET A 1 -32.63 10.14 -0.44
C MET A 1 -31.79 9.82 -1.68
N THR A 2 -31.61 10.77 -2.58
CA THR A 2 -30.86 10.60 -3.84
C THR A 2 -29.39 10.45 -3.51
N TYR A 3 -28.84 9.23 -3.67
CA TYR A 3 -27.40 9.03 -3.58
C TYR A 3 -26.72 9.83 -4.69
N SER A 4 -25.98 10.87 -4.33
CA SER A 4 -25.08 11.54 -5.27
C SER A 4 -24.13 10.48 -5.86
N THR A 5 -24.16 10.33 -7.18
CA THR A 5 -23.33 9.38 -7.93
C THR A 5 -21.84 9.76 -7.90
N GLY A 6 -21.53 11.04 -7.65
CA GLY A 6 -20.17 11.58 -7.64
C GLY A 6 -19.22 10.88 -6.65
N PRO A 7 -19.53 10.81 -5.35
CA PRO A 7 -18.67 10.15 -4.37
C PRO A 7 -18.42 8.67 -4.64
N VAL A 8 -19.39 7.96 -5.24
CA VAL A 8 -19.25 6.54 -5.60
C VAL A 8 -18.28 6.40 -6.77
N LEU A 9 -18.44 7.23 -7.80
CA LEU A 9 -17.56 7.25 -8.96
C LEU A 9 -16.11 7.56 -8.58
N ILE A 10 -15.89 8.54 -7.69
CA ILE A 10 -14.54 8.91 -7.23
C ILE A 10 -13.87 7.74 -6.49
N ASN A 11 -14.59 7.06 -5.59
CA ASN A 11 -14.07 5.88 -4.90
C ASN A 11 -13.64 4.80 -5.90
N LEU A 12 -14.45 4.55 -6.92
CA LEU A 12 -14.17 3.56 -7.95
C LEU A 12 -12.93 3.93 -8.78
N ILE A 13 -12.81 5.19 -9.22
CA ILE A 13 -11.64 5.69 -9.93
C ILE A 13 -10.37 5.52 -9.09
N VAL A 14 -10.43 5.90 -7.82
CA VAL A 14 -9.29 5.83 -6.90
C VAL A 14 -8.90 4.37 -6.62
N PHE A 15 -9.87 3.49 -6.45
CA PHE A 15 -9.64 2.05 -6.27
C PHE A 15 -8.93 1.43 -7.47
N TYR A 16 -9.44 1.63 -8.69
CA TYR A 16 -8.79 1.11 -9.90
C TYR A 16 -7.44 1.79 -10.16
N GLY A 17 -7.31 3.08 -9.86
CA GLY A 17 -6.04 3.80 -9.92
C GLY A 17 -4.99 3.17 -9.00
N PHE A 18 -5.37 2.78 -7.79
CA PHE A 18 -4.49 2.08 -6.87
C PHE A 18 -4.08 0.69 -7.39
N GLN A 19 -5.00 -0.08 -7.99
CA GLN A 19 -4.68 -1.37 -8.60
C GLN A 19 -3.66 -1.25 -9.75
N ILE A 20 -3.88 -0.31 -10.66
CA ILE A 20 -2.94 -0.01 -11.75
C ILE A 20 -1.57 0.39 -11.16
N SER A 21 -1.59 1.21 -10.12
CA SER A 21 -0.37 1.64 -9.44
C SER A 21 0.39 0.48 -8.78
N LEU A 22 -0.31 -0.44 -8.11
CA LEU A 22 0.30 -1.65 -7.56
C LEU A 22 0.94 -2.50 -8.67
N PHE A 23 0.28 -2.62 -9.82
CA PHE A 23 0.82 -3.35 -10.96
C PHE A 23 2.11 -2.70 -11.50
N ILE A 24 2.13 -1.37 -11.67
CA ILE A 24 3.35 -0.64 -12.07
C ILE A 24 4.47 -0.81 -11.03
N THR A 25 4.11 -0.74 -9.75
CA THR A 25 5.04 -0.93 -8.62
C THR A 25 5.62 -2.35 -8.62
N LEU A 26 4.80 -3.36 -8.95
CA LEU A 26 5.21 -4.75 -9.11
C LEU A 26 6.24 -4.89 -10.24
N LEU A 27 6.00 -4.28 -11.40
CA LEU A 27 6.95 -4.33 -12.51
C LEU A 27 8.30 -3.72 -12.12
N TYR A 28 8.30 -2.59 -11.40
CA TYR A 28 9.53 -1.99 -10.88
C TYR A 28 10.22 -2.89 -9.84
N PHE A 29 9.46 -3.48 -8.93
CA PHE A 29 9.97 -4.43 -7.94
C PHE A 29 10.66 -5.62 -8.60
N LEU A 30 10.02 -6.23 -9.60
CA LEU A 30 10.57 -7.36 -10.36
C LEU A 30 11.83 -6.96 -11.15
N TYR A 31 11.84 -5.77 -11.74
CA TYR A 31 13.01 -5.23 -12.43
C TYR A 31 14.22 -5.09 -11.48
N GLU A 32 14.02 -4.46 -10.32
CA GLU A 32 15.11 -4.24 -9.37
C GLU A 32 15.56 -5.58 -8.75
N LEU A 33 14.63 -6.49 -8.46
CA LEU A 33 14.93 -7.84 -7.99
C LEU A 33 15.80 -8.63 -8.97
N ASN A 34 15.48 -8.59 -10.26
CA ASN A 34 16.27 -9.26 -11.29
C ASN A 34 17.70 -8.70 -11.38
N ARG A 35 17.86 -7.41 -11.07
CA ARG A 35 19.18 -6.74 -11.07
C ARG A 35 19.98 -7.01 -9.80
N THR A 36 19.34 -6.97 -8.63
CA THR A 36 20.03 -7.03 -7.33
C THR A 36 20.12 -8.43 -6.73
N GLY A 37 19.32 -9.37 -7.24
CA GLY A 37 19.19 -10.74 -6.73
C GLY A 37 18.16 -10.86 -5.59
N PHE A 38 17.47 -12.00 -5.55
CA PHE A 38 16.45 -12.30 -4.54
C PHE A 38 17.03 -12.50 -3.14
N SER A 39 18.30 -12.94 -3.04
CA SER A 39 19.01 -13.19 -1.78
C SER A 39 18.96 -11.99 -0.84
N LYS A 40 19.05 -10.75 -1.35
CA LYS A 40 19.02 -9.54 -0.51
C LYS A 40 17.74 -9.42 0.35
N LEU A 41 16.60 -9.92 -0.13
CA LEU A 41 15.32 -9.80 0.57
C LEU A 41 15.19 -10.76 1.74
N TYR A 42 15.67 -12.00 1.61
CA TYR A 42 15.41 -13.07 2.60
C TYR A 42 16.67 -13.52 3.35
N ASP A 43 17.84 -13.37 2.76
CA ASP A 43 19.09 -13.88 3.33
C ASP A 43 19.59 -12.95 4.42
N LYS A 44 19.53 -13.43 5.66
CA LYS A 44 20.01 -12.71 6.84
C LYS A 44 21.54 -12.61 6.87
N SER A 45 22.25 -13.53 6.21
CA SER A 45 23.71 -13.47 6.11
C SER A 45 24.18 -12.32 5.22
N TYR A 46 23.30 -11.81 4.35
CA TYR A 46 23.59 -10.63 3.54
C TYR A 46 23.48 -9.36 4.39
N GLU A 47 24.63 -8.78 4.73
CA GLU A 47 24.72 -7.52 5.46
C GLU A 47 24.21 -6.35 4.60
N LEU A 48 23.25 -5.61 5.15
CA LEU A 48 22.69 -4.43 4.51
C LEU A 48 23.61 -3.23 4.75
N ASN A 49 24.72 -3.18 4.01
CA ASN A 49 25.76 -2.18 4.23
C ASN A 49 25.42 -0.82 3.60
N SER A 50 24.73 -0.80 2.47
CA SER A 50 24.35 0.47 1.82
C SER A 50 22.99 0.99 2.31
N ASP A 51 22.86 2.30 2.44
CA ASP A 51 21.58 2.97 2.72
C ASP A 51 20.52 2.67 1.65
N PHE A 52 20.96 2.42 0.42
CA PHE A 52 20.08 1.99 -0.66
C PHE A 52 19.50 0.61 -0.38
N ASP A 53 20.32 -0.38 -0.03
CA ASP A 53 19.86 -1.74 0.23
C ASP A 53 18.89 -1.77 1.41
N LYS A 54 19.18 -1.04 2.50
CA LYS A 54 18.27 -0.91 3.66
C LYS A 54 16.90 -0.38 3.24
N ARG A 55 16.87 0.70 2.45
CA ARG A 55 15.62 1.32 1.98
C ARG A 55 14.88 0.44 0.99
N PHE A 56 15.60 -0.19 0.07
CA PHE A 56 15.04 -1.08 -0.94
C PHE A 56 14.36 -2.28 -0.27
N VAL A 57 15.06 -2.99 0.60
CA VAL A 57 14.53 -4.17 1.29
C VAL A 57 13.30 -3.80 2.14
N SER A 58 13.36 -2.72 2.93
CA SER A 58 12.21 -2.25 3.70
C SER A 58 11.01 -1.89 2.82
N TRP A 59 11.24 -1.17 1.71
CA TRP A 59 10.20 -0.83 0.75
C TRP A 59 9.59 -2.09 0.12
N SER A 60 10.42 -3.04 -0.30
CA SER A 60 9.99 -4.31 -0.90
C SER A 60 9.14 -5.13 0.05
N LEU A 61 9.56 -5.30 1.31
CA LEU A 61 8.77 -6.04 2.31
C LEU A 61 7.41 -5.37 2.54
N THR A 62 7.39 -4.04 2.64
CA THR A 62 6.14 -3.28 2.78
C THR A 62 5.23 -3.49 1.57
N PHE A 63 5.78 -3.34 0.36
CA PHE A 63 5.04 -3.50 -0.89
C PHE A 63 4.44 -4.90 -1.01
N ILE A 64 5.22 -5.95 -0.73
CA ILE A 64 4.76 -7.36 -0.78
C ILE A 64 3.58 -7.57 0.17
N VAL A 65 3.68 -7.09 1.42
CA VAL A 65 2.59 -7.24 2.39
C VAL A 65 1.32 -6.53 1.92
N ILE A 66 1.43 -5.27 1.50
CA ILE A 66 0.28 -4.49 1.03
C ILE A 66 -0.34 -5.13 -0.21
N ALA A 67 0.47 -5.59 -1.17
CA ALA A 67 -0.02 -6.23 -2.39
C ALA A 67 -0.77 -7.53 -2.07
N ILE A 68 -0.15 -8.44 -1.31
CA ILE A 68 -0.79 -9.73 -0.94
C ILE A 68 -2.11 -9.50 -0.20
N LEU A 69 -2.10 -8.63 0.81
CA LEU A 69 -3.31 -8.38 1.60
C LEU A 69 -4.38 -7.65 0.79
N HIS A 70 -4.02 -6.75 -0.13
CA HIS A 70 -4.99 -6.13 -1.03
C HIS A 70 -5.66 -7.15 -1.97
N PHE A 71 -4.86 -8.03 -2.59
CA PHE A 71 -5.39 -9.08 -3.47
C PHE A 71 -6.18 -10.17 -2.72
N THR A 72 -5.93 -10.34 -1.42
CA THR A 72 -6.69 -11.26 -0.57
C THR A 72 -7.99 -10.62 -0.05
N ASP A 73 -7.94 -9.34 0.33
CA ASP A 73 -9.07 -8.60 0.87
C ASP A 73 -10.23 -8.49 -0.14
N MET A 74 -9.94 -8.22 -1.42
CA MET A 74 -10.96 -8.07 -2.45
C MET A 74 -11.91 -9.28 -2.60
N PRO A 75 -11.44 -10.50 -2.93
CA PRO A 75 -12.32 -11.66 -3.10
C PRO A 75 -13.03 -12.04 -1.79
N VAL A 76 -12.42 -11.81 -0.64
CA VAL A 76 -13.07 -12.04 0.66
C VAL A 76 -14.23 -11.07 0.86
N ASN A 77 -14.08 -9.80 0.52
CA ASN A 77 -15.19 -8.85 0.60
C ASN A 77 -16.32 -9.16 -0.36
N ASP A 78 -15.99 -9.52 -1.60
CA ASP A 78 -17.00 -9.89 -2.60
C ASP A 78 -17.78 -11.11 -2.12
N ALA A 79 -17.10 -12.14 -1.59
CA ALA A 79 -17.73 -13.32 -1.02
C ALA A 79 -18.66 -13.00 0.17
N ILE A 80 -18.29 -12.07 1.05
CA ILE A 80 -19.18 -11.63 2.16
C ILE A 80 -20.40 -10.89 1.62
N LEU A 81 -20.23 -10.06 0.59
CA LEU A 81 -21.30 -9.28 0.02
C LEU A 81 -22.31 -10.15 -0.73
N ASP A 82 -21.84 -11.22 -1.38
CA ASP A 82 -22.63 -12.18 -2.15
C ASP A 82 -23.28 -13.28 -1.28
N ALA A 83 -22.75 -13.51 -0.08
CA ALA A 83 -23.27 -14.53 0.81
C ALA A 83 -24.73 -14.25 1.24
N ASP A 84 -25.55 -15.31 1.20
CA ASP A 84 -26.94 -15.26 1.65
C ASP A 84 -26.99 -15.27 3.19
N MET A 85 -27.03 -14.07 3.76
CA MET A 85 -27.05 -13.85 5.20
C MET A 85 -27.79 -12.56 5.51
N ASP A 86 -28.30 -12.47 6.74
CA ASP A 86 -28.97 -11.27 7.23
C ASP A 86 -28.08 -10.03 7.07
N GLN A 87 -28.71 -8.90 6.73
CA GLN A 87 -28.00 -7.66 6.42
C GLN A 87 -27.17 -7.16 7.62
N THR A 88 -27.67 -7.35 8.84
CA THR A 88 -26.96 -6.94 10.06
C THR A 88 -25.71 -7.79 10.25
N LEU A 89 -25.83 -9.11 10.09
CA LEU A 89 -24.69 -10.02 10.16
C LEU A 89 -23.64 -9.70 9.09
N ARG A 90 -24.09 -9.44 7.85
CA ARG A 90 -23.22 -9.04 6.73
C ARG A 90 -22.38 -7.82 7.05
N ARG A 91 -23.02 -6.74 7.56
CA ARG A 91 -22.33 -5.50 7.93
C ARG A 91 -21.29 -5.75 9.03
N ARG A 92 -21.64 -6.53 10.06
CA ARG A 92 -20.72 -6.86 11.16
C ARG A 92 -19.49 -7.60 10.65
N LEU A 93 -19.70 -8.64 9.84
CA LEU A 93 -18.60 -9.43 9.27
C LEU A 93 -17.73 -8.60 8.34
N PHE A 94 -18.33 -7.77 7.50
CA PHE A 94 -17.61 -6.89 6.57
C PHE A 94 -16.63 -5.96 7.31
N TYR A 95 -17.11 -5.16 8.27
CA TYR A 95 -16.26 -4.22 8.99
C TYR A 95 -15.26 -4.91 9.92
N PHE A 96 -15.68 -6.02 10.55
CA PHE A 96 -14.77 -6.82 11.37
C PHE A 96 -13.60 -7.37 10.57
N LEU A 97 -13.85 -7.98 9.41
CA LEU A 97 -12.78 -8.52 8.56
C LEU A 97 -11.88 -7.42 8.01
N LYS A 98 -12.43 -6.26 7.62
CA LYS A 98 -11.63 -5.08 7.25
C LYS A 98 -10.67 -4.63 8.35
N MET A 99 -11.09 -4.65 9.61
CA MET A 99 -10.18 -4.39 10.73
C MET A 99 -9.11 -5.48 10.86
N CYS A 100 -9.49 -6.76 10.76
CA CYS A 100 -8.54 -7.87 10.81
C CYS A 100 -7.48 -7.77 9.71
N PHE A 101 -7.86 -7.44 8.47
CA PHE A 101 -6.90 -7.20 7.37
C PHE A 101 -5.99 -6.01 7.65
N SER A 102 -6.53 -4.91 8.18
CA SER A 102 -5.74 -3.72 8.55
C SER A 102 -4.71 -4.05 9.64
N PHE A 103 -5.15 -4.74 10.70
CA PHE A 103 -4.29 -5.19 11.79
C PHE A 103 -3.21 -6.16 11.29
N THR A 104 -3.61 -7.16 10.51
CA THR A 104 -2.70 -8.14 9.90
C THR A 104 -1.65 -7.45 9.03
N SER A 105 -2.03 -6.40 8.29
CA SER A 105 -1.09 -5.60 7.49
C SER A 105 0.00 -4.98 8.36
N ILE A 106 -0.38 -4.34 9.47
CA ILE A 106 0.58 -3.71 10.40
C ILE A 106 1.51 -4.76 11.02
N VAL A 107 0.94 -5.87 11.51
CA VAL A 107 1.70 -6.96 12.12
C VAL A 107 2.68 -7.59 11.12
N CYS A 108 2.24 -7.91 9.90
CA CYS A 108 3.10 -8.48 8.87
C CYS A 108 4.23 -7.51 8.48
N ILE A 109 3.94 -6.22 8.31
CA ILE A 109 4.99 -5.22 8.04
C ILE A 109 6.00 -5.23 9.19
N TYR A 110 5.55 -5.17 10.44
CA TYR A 110 6.44 -5.16 11.60
C TYR A 110 7.30 -6.44 11.69
N VAL A 111 6.66 -7.61 11.61
CA VAL A 111 7.31 -8.92 11.73
C VAL A 111 8.34 -9.12 10.62
N PHE A 112 8.01 -8.82 9.35
CA PHE A 112 8.97 -9.01 8.26
C PHE A 112 10.18 -8.08 8.38
N HIS A 113 10.00 -6.84 8.84
CA HIS A 113 11.14 -5.93 9.09
C HIS A 113 12.01 -6.45 10.23
N HIS A 114 11.38 -6.94 11.30
CA HIS A 114 12.09 -7.51 12.45
C HIS A 114 12.87 -8.78 12.08
N LEU A 115 12.23 -9.71 11.36
CA LEU A 115 12.86 -10.96 10.88
C LEU A 115 14.06 -10.68 9.98
N ARG A 116 13.93 -9.69 9.08
CA ARG A 116 15.04 -9.30 8.19
C ARG A 116 16.13 -8.49 8.90
N GLY A 117 15.81 -7.83 10.00
CA GLY A 117 16.71 -6.93 10.72
C GLY A 117 16.94 -5.61 9.99
N CYS A 118 15.95 -5.10 9.25
CA CYS A 118 16.07 -3.84 8.52
C CYS A 118 15.30 -2.68 9.20
N PRO A 119 15.81 -1.44 9.12
CA PRO A 119 15.08 -0.29 9.66
C PRO A 119 13.84 0.01 8.82
N PHE A 120 12.78 0.53 9.45
CA PHE A 120 11.61 1.01 8.72
C PHE A 120 11.96 2.19 7.82
N SER A 121 11.69 2.04 6.52
CA SER A 121 11.72 3.13 5.55
C SER A 121 10.59 4.13 5.82
N SER A 122 10.70 5.33 5.22
CA SER A 122 9.61 6.29 5.25
C SER A 122 8.34 5.76 4.59
N THR A 123 8.46 4.92 3.55
CA THR A 123 7.31 4.24 2.94
C THR A 123 6.60 3.34 3.94
N ALA A 124 7.34 2.48 4.65
CA ALA A 124 6.77 1.57 5.66
C ALA A 124 6.00 2.34 6.74
N ARG A 125 6.62 3.40 7.29
CA ARG A 125 5.98 4.27 8.30
C ARG A 125 4.71 4.93 7.76
N ASN A 126 4.78 5.52 6.57
CA ASN A 126 3.63 6.19 5.96
C ASN A 126 2.48 5.23 5.69
N CYS A 127 2.76 4.00 5.22
CA CYS A 127 1.73 2.98 5.06
C CYS A 127 1.04 2.65 6.39
N ILE A 128 1.81 2.44 7.47
CA ILE A 128 1.24 2.18 8.81
C ILE A 128 0.38 3.35 9.29
N TYR A 129 0.86 4.59 9.15
CA TYR A 129 0.12 5.79 9.54
C TYR A 129 -1.19 5.98 8.76
N VAL A 130 -1.27 5.47 7.53
CA VAL A 130 -2.50 5.49 6.72
C VAL A 130 -3.46 4.36 7.12
N ILE A 131 -2.93 3.19 7.49
CA ILE A 131 -3.75 2.03 7.88
C ILE A 131 -4.45 2.27 9.22
N ILE A 132 -3.79 2.90 10.20
CA ILE A 132 -4.35 3.11 11.55
C ILE A 132 -5.69 3.89 11.52
N PRO A 133 -5.81 5.06 10.86
CA PRO A 133 -7.08 5.77 10.71
C PRO A 133 -8.14 4.95 9.99
N THR A 134 -7.77 4.19 8.96
CA THR A 134 -8.68 3.31 8.24
C THR A 134 -9.22 2.19 9.14
N MET A 135 -8.38 1.57 9.94
CA MET A 135 -8.79 0.58 10.94
C MET A 135 -9.73 1.20 11.97
N THR A 136 -9.45 2.43 12.40
CA THR A 136 -10.27 3.17 13.37
C THR A 136 -11.66 3.47 12.83
N ILE A 137 -11.78 3.95 11.59
CA ILE A 137 -13.11 4.18 11.00
C ILE A 137 -13.87 2.88 10.76
N ASN A 138 -13.19 1.79 10.39
CA ASN A 138 -13.81 0.46 10.30
C ASN A 138 -14.39 0.01 11.65
N PHE A 139 -13.70 0.29 12.76
CA PHE A 139 -14.22 0.01 14.10
C PHE A 139 -15.46 0.84 14.42
N VAL A 140 -15.41 2.15 14.13
CA VAL A 140 -16.57 3.04 14.32
C VAL A 140 -17.77 2.57 13.51
N GLU A 141 -17.56 2.16 12.26
CA GLU A 141 -18.59 1.63 11.37
C GLU A 141 -19.12 0.25 11.81
N LEU A 142 -18.26 -0.60 12.37
CA LEU A 142 -18.70 -1.86 12.99
C LEU A 142 -19.69 -1.58 14.12
N VAL A 143 -19.37 -0.66 15.04
CA VAL A 143 -20.26 -0.33 16.16
C VAL A 143 -21.52 0.37 15.67
N SER A 144 -21.37 1.46 14.92
CA SER A 144 -22.50 2.29 14.48
C SER A 144 -23.43 1.55 13.53
N ARG A 145 -22.94 1.00 12.41
CA ARG A 145 -23.80 0.36 11.41
C ARG A 145 -24.03 -1.12 11.67
N GLY A 146 -23.09 -1.80 12.33
CA GLY A 146 -23.21 -3.21 12.65
C GLY A 146 -24.05 -3.48 13.89
N TYR A 147 -23.96 -2.65 14.94
CA TYR A 147 -24.67 -2.89 16.20
C TYR A 147 -25.79 -1.89 16.49
N LEU A 148 -25.64 -0.62 16.12
CA LEU A 148 -26.61 0.44 16.44
C LEU A 148 -27.52 0.84 15.27
N ASP A 149 -27.28 0.31 14.05
CA ASP A 149 -27.94 0.67 12.79
C ASP A 149 -27.94 2.19 12.47
N VAL A 150 -26.90 2.91 12.93
CA VAL A 150 -26.71 4.33 12.65
C VAL A 150 -25.86 4.53 11.40
N ASN A 151 -26.42 5.20 10.38
CA ASN A 151 -25.78 5.37 9.06
C ASN A 151 -25.10 6.74 8.87
N SER A 152 -24.98 7.56 9.91
CA SER A 152 -24.48 8.94 9.83
C SER A 152 -23.01 9.07 9.43
N PHE A 153 -22.19 8.04 9.67
CA PHE A 153 -20.74 8.07 9.41
C PHE A 153 -20.33 7.64 7.99
N ILE A 154 -21.28 7.16 7.17
CA ILE A 154 -21.02 6.68 5.80
C ILE A 154 -20.23 7.68 4.94
N PRO A 155 -20.54 9.00 4.94
CA PRO A 155 -19.78 9.96 4.13
C PRO A 155 -18.31 10.05 4.57
N ILE A 156 -18.05 10.01 5.88
CA ILE A 156 -16.71 10.07 6.47
C ILE A 156 -15.95 8.79 6.14
N TYR A 157 -16.58 7.63 6.30
CA TYR A 157 -16.02 6.34 5.90
C TYR A 157 -15.58 6.32 4.44
N ARG A 158 -16.45 6.77 3.52
CA ARG A 158 -16.13 6.86 2.08
C ARG A 158 -14.97 7.81 1.80
N PHE A 159 -14.93 8.95 2.48
CA PHE A 159 -13.84 9.91 2.33
C PHE A 159 -12.51 9.33 2.80
N ILE A 160 -12.48 8.70 3.97
CA ILE A 160 -11.27 8.03 4.49
C ILE A 160 -10.82 6.90 3.55
N GLY A 161 -11.75 6.16 2.94
CA GLY A 161 -11.43 5.16 1.91
C GLY A 161 -10.68 5.74 0.71
N ILE A 162 -11.11 6.91 0.21
CA ILE A 162 -10.40 7.63 -0.87
C ILE A 162 -8.98 7.99 -0.43
N PHE A 163 -8.82 8.62 0.74
CA PHE A 163 -7.50 9.01 1.24
C PHE A 163 -6.59 7.81 1.46
N HIS A 164 -7.12 6.71 1.96
CA HIS A 164 -6.38 5.49 2.18
C HIS A 164 -5.66 5.04 0.90
N TYR A 165 -6.41 4.87 -0.19
CA TYR A 165 -5.85 4.43 -1.47
C TYR A 165 -4.90 5.46 -2.08
N VAL A 166 -5.26 6.76 -2.05
CA VAL A 166 -4.40 7.82 -2.59
C VAL A 166 -3.07 7.89 -1.83
N PHE A 167 -3.09 7.86 -0.50
CA PHE A 167 -1.86 7.93 0.28
C PHE A 167 -1.02 6.66 0.17
N LEU A 168 -1.63 5.47 0.16
CA LEU A 168 -0.89 4.24 -0.10
C LEU A 168 -0.23 4.26 -1.49
N MET A 169 -0.95 4.71 -2.50
CA MET A 169 -0.41 4.89 -3.85
C MET A 169 0.83 5.80 -3.83
N VAL A 170 0.72 6.99 -3.23
CA VAL A 170 1.85 7.93 -3.13
C VAL A 170 3.01 7.33 -2.33
N ALA A 171 2.74 6.70 -1.19
CA ALA A 171 3.77 6.15 -0.31
C ALA A 171 4.56 5.02 -0.97
N LEU A 172 3.88 4.10 -1.67
CA LEU A 172 4.51 2.98 -2.36
C LEU A 172 5.31 3.42 -3.59
N ASN A 173 4.84 4.43 -4.33
CA ASN A 173 5.52 4.91 -5.54
C ASN A 173 6.63 5.94 -5.25
N ALA A 174 6.69 6.50 -4.05
CA ALA A 174 7.70 7.49 -3.68
C ALA A 174 9.14 6.97 -3.87
N PHE A 175 9.40 5.71 -3.48
CA PHE A 175 10.74 5.11 -3.63
C PHE A 175 11.13 4.85 -5.11
N PRO A 176 10.31 4.14 -5.93
CA PRO A 176 10.58 3.96 -7.35
C PRO A 176 10.79 5.28 -8.10
N ILE A 177 9.91 6.26 -7.87
CA ILE A 177 9.97 7.57 -8.55
C ILE A 177 11.27 8.28 -8.18
N TYR A 178 11.59 8.36 -6.88
CA TYR A 178 12.83 8.96 -6.42
C TYR A 178 14.06 8.31 -7.06
N ARG A 179 14.06 6.97 -7.18
CA ARG A 179 15.18 6.24 -7.78
C ARG A 179 15.33 6.53 -9.27
N VAL A 180 14.23 6.51 -10.04
CA VAL A 180 14.25 6.84 -11.47
C VAL A 180 14.74 8.27 -11.71
N LEU A 181 14.32 9.22 -10.87
CA LEU A 181 14.76 10.61 -10.96
C LEU A 181 16.26 10.77 -10.70
N LEU A 182 16.81 10.05 -9.71
CA LEU A 182 18.25 10.04 -9.44
C LEU A 182 19.05 9.48 -10.63
N LEU A 183 18.62 8.36 -11.21
CA LEU A 183 19.27 7.76 -12.37
C LEU A 183 19.27 8.69 -13.58
N ARG A 184 18.14 9.36 -13.85
CA ARG A 184 18.03 10.36 -14.93
C ARG A 184 18.95 11.56 -14.71
N LYS A 185 19.16 11.99 -13.47
CA LYS A 185 20.10 13.08 -13.14
C LYS A 185 21.54 12.63 -13.39
N ALA A 186 21.93 11.45 -12.92
CA ALA A 186 23.28 10.91 -13.13
C ALA A 186 23.62 10.75 -14.62
N ASN A 187 22.70 10.22 -15.43
CA ASN A 187 22.92 10.06 -16.87
C ASN A 187 23.08 11.41 -17.60
N ARG A 188 22.34 12.45 -17.18
CA ARG A 188 22.50 13.80 -17.73
C ARG A 188 23.86 14.42 -17.41
N VAL A 189 24.40 14.19 -16.22
CA VAL A 189 25.74 14.66 -15.85
C VAL A 189 26.81 13.97 -16.69
N LYS A 190 26.77 12.63 -16.79
CA LYS A 190 27.70 11.86 -17.62
C LYS A 190 27.69 12.30 -19.08
N HIS A 191 26.50 12.54 -19.65
CA HIS A 191 26.39 13.00 -21.03
C HIS A 191 27.02 14.38 -21.25
N LYS A 192 26.87 15.31 -20.29
CA LYS A 192 27.54 16.63 -20.35
C LYS A 192 29.06 16.53 -20.25
N GLU A 193 29.58 15.62 -19.43
CA GLU A 193 31.02 15.38 -19.32
C GLU A 193 31.60 14.79 -20.62
N GLN A 194 30.89 13.83 -21.23
CA GLN A 194 31.28 13.27 -22.53
C GLN A 194 31.34 14.33 -23.63
N LEU A 195 30.35 15.24 -23.69
CA LEU A 195 30.34 16.34 -24.66
C LEU A 195 31.48 17.34 -24.45
N LYS A 196 31.90 17.59 -23.20
CA LYS A 196 33.06 18.45 -22.92
C LYS A 196 34.36 17.81 -23.39
N ASN A 197 34.51 16.50 -23.17
CA ASN A 197 35.71 15.76 -23.52
C ASN A 197 35.84 15.49 -25.03
N SER A 198 34.76 15.60 -25.81
CA SER A 198 34.79 15.45 -27.27
C SER A 198 35.11 16.73 -28.05
N VAL A 199 35.20 17.88 -27.36
CA VAL A 199 35.49 19.19 -27.96
C VAL A 199 36.94 19.63 -27.70
N LEU A 200 37.66 18.89 -26.85
CA LEU A 200 39.10 19.02 -26.58
C LEU A 200 39.87 17.97 -27.40
#